data_AF-A0A8T5XMH3-F1
#
_entry.id   AF-A0A8T5XMH3-F1
#
_cell.length_a   1.000
_cell.length_b   1.000
_cell.length_c   1.000
_cell.angle_alpha   90.00
_cell.angle_beta   90.00
_cell.angle_gamma   90.00
#
_symmetry.space_group_name_H-M   'P 1'
#
loop_
_entity.id
_entity.type
_entity.pdbx_description
1 polymer ?
#
loop_
_entity_poly.entity_id
_entity_poly.type
_entity_poly.pdbx_seq_one_letter_code
_entity_poly.pdbx_strand_id
1 'polypeptide(L)' 'MNKHNIDEFLKELSQLSKKYDIYIGGCGCCGSPYIQDKEKYIAEFLKWNITTNNYEVEIIDNK' A
#
# COMPACT_ATOMS: atom_id res chain seq x y z
N MET A 1 -9.10 9.36 -15.32
CA MET A 1 -9.35 8.09 -14.62
C MET A 1 -10.85 7.97 -14.38
N ASN A 2 -11.51 6.88 -14.79
CA ASN A 2 -12.96 6.73 -14.58
C ASN A 2 -13.22 6.35 -13.11
N LYS A 3 -14.24 6.95 -12.47
CA LYS A 3 -14.66 6.61 -11.11
C LYS A 3 -14.88 5.10 -10.93
N HIS A 4 -15.44 4.46 -11.96
CA HIS A 4 -15.65 3.00 -11.97
C HIS A 4 -14.35 2.21 -11.78
N ASN A 5 -13.24 2.65 -12.38
CA ASN A 5 -11.95 1.97 -12.26
C ASN A 5 -11.38 2.10 -10.83
N ILE A 6 -11.68 3.22 -10.15
CA ILE A 6 -11.26 3.42 -8.76
C ILE A 6 -12.05 2.48 -7.85
N ASP A 7 -13.36 2.37 -8.04
CA ASP A 7 -14.23 1.56 -7.19
C ASP A 7 -13.85 0.06 -7.28
N GLU A 8 -13.61 -0.47 -8.48
CA GLU A 8 -13.16 -1.86 -8.64
C GLU A 8 -11.73 -2.07 -8.09
N PHE A 9 -10.82 -1.12 -8.30
CA PHE A 9 -9.48 -1.17 -7.70
C PHE A 9 -9.56 -1.22 -6.16
N LEU A 10 -10.37 -0.37 -5.54
CA LEU A 10 -10.54 -0.34 -4.07
C LEU A 10 -11.17 -1.63 -3.54
N LYS A 11 -12.08 -2.23 -4.30
CA LYS A 11 -12.71 -3.51 -3.96
C LYS A 11 -11.71 -4.66 -4.00
N GLU A 12 -10.90 -4.76 -5.05
CA GLU A 12 -9.84 -5.77 -5.15
C GLU A 12 -8.76 -5.56 -4.09
N LEU A 13 -8.33 -4.32 -3.87
CA LEU A 13 -7.38 -3.96 -2.81
C LEU A 13 -7.91 -4.37 -1.43
N SER A 14 -9.19 -4.14 -1.15
CA SER A 14 -9.81 -4.53 0.12
C SER A 14 -9.82 -6.06 0.34
N GLN A 15 -10.00 -6.83 -0.74
CA GLN A 15 -9.93 -8.29 -0.67
C GLN A 15 -8.50 -8.78 -0.42
N LEU A 16 -7.52 -8.18 -1.11
CA LEU A 16 -6.10 -8.47 -0.90
C LEU A 16 -5.67 -8.12 0.53
N SER A 17 -6.04 -6.94 1.04
CA SER A 17 -5.73 -6.54 2.40
C SER A 17 -6.26 -7.50 3.45
N LYS A 18 -7.51 -7.96 3.29
CA LYS A 18 -8.09 -8.97 4.19
C LYS A 18 -7.39 -10.32 4.10
N LYS A 19 -6.96 -10.72 2.90
CA LYS A 19 -6.29 -12.01 2.66
C LYS A 19 -4.93 -12.09 3.35
N TYR A 20 -4.16 -11.01 3.33
CA TYR A 20 -2.80 -10.98 3.87
C TYR A 20 -2.69 -10.29 5.24
N ASP A 21 -3.77 -9.68 5.73
CA ASP A 21 -3.78 -8.80 6.91
C ASP A 21 -2.80 -7.61 6.80
N ILE A 22 -2.65 -7.10 5.58
CA ILE A 22 -1.73 -6.01 5.22
C ILE A 22 -2.53 -4.83 4.65
N TYR A 23 -2.21 -3.62 5.09
CA TYR A 23 -2.93 -2.39 4.74
C TYR A 23 -1.97 -1.34 4.19
N ILE A 24 -2.47 -0.53 3.25
CA ILE A 24 -1.78 0.67 2.78
C ILE A 24 -2.32 1.84 3.61
N GLY A 25 -1.44 2.49 4.36
CA GLY A 25 -1.72 3.76 5.03
C GLY A 25 -1.00 4.91 4.36
N GLY A 26 -1.21 6.14 4.85
CA GLY A 26 -0.49 7.31 4.36
C GLY A 26 -0.35 8.39 5.42
N CYS A 27 0.83 9.03 5.48
CA CYS A 27 1.03 10.19 6.35
C CYS A 27 0.20 11.37 5.82
N GLY A 28 -0.67 11.96 6.65
CA GLY A 28 -1.41 13.18 6.26
C GLY A 28 -0.54 14.41 6.05
N CYS A 29 0.73 14.39 6.49
CA CYS A 29 1.67 15.51 6.38
C CYS A 29 2.47 15.53 5.07
N CYS A 30 2.77 14.36 4.50
CA CYS A 30 3.62 14.22 3.32
C CYS A 30 2.95 13.50 2.14
N GLY A 31 1.81 12.84 2.37
CA GLY A 31 1.15 12.01 1.37
C GLY A 31 1.92 10.73 1.02
N SER A 32 3.01 10.41 1.71
CA SER A 32 3.80 9.20 1.51
C SER A 32 3.03 7.98 1.99
N PRO A 33 2.73 7.02 1.10
CA PRO A 33 2.09 5.77 1.49
C PRO A 33 3.11 4.84 2.16
N TYR A 34 2.60 4.03 3.09
CA TYR A 34 3.37 3.02 3.83
C TYR A 34 2.55 1.74 3.94
N ILE A 35 3.24 0.64 4.25
CA ILE A 35 2.62 -0.65 4.52
C ILE A 35 2.60 -0.90 6.02
N GLN A 36 1.47 -1.33 6.53
CA GLN A 36 1.27 -1.70 7.94
C GLN A 36 0.48 -3.01 8.05
N ASP A 37 0.64 -3.69 9.17
CA ASP A 37 -0.33 -4.68 9.66
C ASP A 37 -1.29 -4.02 10.67
N LYS A 38 -2.00 -4.80 11.49
CA LYS A 38 -2.92 -4.26 12.51
C LYS A 38 -2.21 -3.52 13.65
N GLU A 39 -0.93 -3.76 13.86
CA GLU A 39 -0.20 -3.35 15.06
C GLU A 39 0.88 -2.30 14.76
N LYS A 40 1.54 -2.38 13.59
CA LYS A 40 2.70 -1.55 13.28
C LYS A 40 2.96 -1.35 11.79
N TYR A 41 3.82 -0.36 11.52
CA TYR A 41 4.48 -0.17 10.23
C TYR A 41 5.43 -1.34 9.94
N ILE A 42 5.38 -1.84 8.71
CA ILE A 42 6.26 -2.93 8.24
C ILE A 42 7.14 -2.52 7.05
N ALA A 43 6.73 -1.52 6.26
CA ALA A 43 7.56 -0.98 5.20
C ALA A 43 7.17 0.47 4.88
N GLU A 44 8.17 1.28 4.51
CA GLU A 44 8.00 2.68 4.13
C GLU A 44 8.17 2.89 2.62
N PHE A 45 7.75 4.07 2.16
CA PHE A 45 7.93 4.55 0.79
C PHE A 45 7.38 3.62 -0.29
N LEU A 46 6.11 3.20 -0.15
CA LEU A 46 5.42 2.44 -1.20
C LEU A 46 5.41 3.26 -2.51
N LYS A 47 6.13 2.78 -3.51
CA LYS A 47 6.28 3.47 -4.79
C LYS A 47 5.94 2.56 -5.95
N TRP A 48 5.35 3.12 -6.99
CA TRP A 48 5.14 2.42 -8.25
C TRP A 48 6.42 2.50 -9.09
N ASN A 49 7.03 1.36 -9.40
CA ASN A 49 8.14 1.30 -10.35
C ASN A 49 7.59 1.11 -11.77
N ILE A 50 7.74 2.15 -12.60
CA ILE A 50 7.22 2.15 -13.97
C ILE A 50 7.96 1.18 -14.90
N THR A 51 9.21 0.84 -14.60
CA THR A 51 10.02 -0.08 -15.39
C THR A 51 9.60 -1.53 -15.14
N THR A 52 9.35 -1.89 -13.89
CA THR A 52 8.93 -3.26 -13.51
C THR A 52 7.42 -3.42 -13.48
N ASN A 53 6.66 -2.33 -13.58
CA ASN A 53 5.20 -2.29 -13.49
C ASN A 53 4.67 -2.95 -12.20
N ASN A 54 5.37 -2.70 -11.09
CA ASN A 54 5.10 -3.28 -9.78
C ASN A 54 5.28 -2.24 -8.66
N TYR A 55 4.66 -2.52 -7.51
CA TYR A 55 4.94 -1.78 -6.28
C TYR A 55 6.24 -2.24 -5.64
N GLU A 56 7.01 -1.28 -5.13
CA GLU A 56 8.23 -1.49 -4.37
C GLU A 56 8.13 -0.74 -3.04
N VAL A 57 8.79 -1.28 -2.01
CA VAL A 57 8.87 -0.68 -0.67
C VAL A 57 10.29 -0.83 -0.13
N GLU A 58 10.63 -0.01 0.85
CA GLU A 58 11.81 -0.23 1.69
C GLU A 58 11.35 -0.90 2.99
N ILE A 59 11.78 -2.15 3.22
CA ILE A 59 11.40 -2.92 4.41
C ILE A 59 12.19 -2.38 5.60
N ILE A 60 11.47 -2.11 6.69
CA ILE A 60 12.09 -1.72 7.95
C ILE A 60 12.35 -3.01 8.74
N ASP A 61 13.60 -3.48 8.73
CA ASP A 61 14.03 -4.51 9.67
C ASP A 61 14.05 -3.91 11.07
N ASN A 62 12.95 -4.09 11.81
CA ASN A 62 12.92 -3.82 13.24
C ASN A 62 13.77 -4.88 13.95
N LYS A 63 15.05 -4.58 14.15
CA LYS A 63 15.90 -5.28 15.14
C LYS A 63 15.36 -5.12 16.56
#